data_AF-A0AAQ4DUE2-F1
#
_entry.id   AF-A0AAQ4DUE2-F1
#
_cell.length_a   1.000
_cell.length_b   1.000
_cell.length_c   1.000
_cell.angle_alpha   90.00
_cell.angle_beta   90.00
_cell.angle_gamma   90.00
#
_symmetry.space_group_name_H-M   'P 1'
#
loop_
_entity.id
_entity.type
_entity.pdbx_description
1 polymer ?
#
loop_
_entity_poly.entity_id
_entity_poly.type
_entity_poly.pdbx_seq_one_letter_code
_entity_poly.pdbx_strand_id
1 'polypeptide(L)'
;MPKDAEKIIIRPRGGVNRLIKGGMIELAESIARAAGIEPKDAEDDIFSANVKQQSILIATTSEERGRRYSILRTVLYDNENIEVTAYPTMPEDCGKGVVHDVPLHYSNEELLERIRRRKENPTVLGVRRLGAASKSILILFEDQKVPRW
;
A
#
# COMPACT_ATOMS: atom_id res chain seq x y z
N MET A 1 12.47 -2.02 12.25
CA MET A 1 11.67 -0.92 11.66
C MET A 1 10.93 -0.22 12.79
N PRO A 2 10.77 1.11 12.75
CA PRO A 2 10.03 1.86 13.76
C PRO A 2 8.58 1.37 13.85
N LYS A 3 8.00 1.33 15.06
CA LYS A 3 6.61 0.89 15.26
C LYS A 3 5.60 1.82 14.60
N ASP A 4 5.89 3.12 14.62
CA ASP A 4 4.99 4.17 14.14
C ASP A 4 5.22 4.52 12.66
N ALA A 5 6.10 3.80 11.98
CA ALA A 5 6.33 4.00 10.56
C ALA A 5 5.16 3.47 9.74
N GLU A 6 4.62 4.31 8.87
CA GLU A 6 3.72 3.86 7.82
C GLU A 6 4.50 2.93 6.89
N LYS A 7 3.91 1.77 6.62
CA LYS A 7 4.52 0.72 5.81
C LYS A 7 3.76 0.65 4.50
N ILE A 8 4.46 0.73 3.37
CA ILE A 8 3.90 0.72 2.02
C ILE A 8 4.51 -0.46 1.26
N ILE A 9 3.68 -1.20 0.53
CA ILE A 9 4.12 -2.26 -0.37
C ILE A 9 4.06 -1.77 -1.80
N ILE A 10 5.18 -1.88 -2.51
CA ILE A 10 5.27 -1.72 -3.95
C ILE A 10 5.43 -3.08 -4.61
N ARG A 11 4.60 -3.37 -5.61
CA ARG A 11 4.70 -4.55 -6.46
C ARG A 11 5.00 -4.16 -7.90
N PRO A 12 6.24 -4.35 -8.37
CA PRO A 12 6.57 -4.12 -9.77
C PRO A 12 6.00 -5.22 -10.67
N ARG A 13 5.48 -4.83 -11.83
CA ARG A 13 5.08 -5.74 -12.89
C ARG A 13 6.33 -6.44 -13.42
N GLY A 14 6.30 -7.77 -13.50
CA GLY A 14 7.47 -8.58 -13.86
C GLY A 14 8.38 -8.98 -12.68
N GLY A 15 8.06 -8.53 -11.46
CA GLY A 15 8.70 -8.99 -10.23
C GLY A 15 9.97 -8.22 -9.83
N VAL A 16 10.38 -8.39 -8.56
CA VAL A 16 11.46 -7.60 -7.94
C VAL A 16 12.85 -8.11 -8.29
N ASN A 17 12.96 -9.35 -8.76
CA ASN A 17 14.25 -10.02 -9.05
C ASN A 17 15.09 -9.30 -10.10
N ARG A 18 14.44 -8.61 -11.05
CA ARG A 18 15.13 -7.86 -12.10
C ARG A 18 15.64 -6.51 -11.57
N LEU A 19 14.91 -5.92 -10.63
CA LEU A 19 15.21 -4.60 -10.05
C LEU A 19 16.37 -4.64 -9.07
N ILE A 20 16.46 -5.67 -8.22
CA ILE A 20 17.50 -5.72 -7.18
C ILE A 20 18.92 -5.96 -7.72
N LYS A 21 19.07 -6.28 -9.01
CA LYS A 21 20.38 -6.55 -9.62
C LYS A 21 21.28 -5.33 -9.73
N GLY A 22 20.72 -4.13 -9.89
CA GLY A 22 21.50 -2.88 -9.88
C GLY A 22 21.75 -2.32 -8.48
N GLY A 23 21.24 -3.00 -7.44
CA GLY A 23 21.47 -2.62 -6.04
C GLY A 23 20.29 -1.87 -5.42
N MET A 24 20.15 -2.02 -4.10
CA MET A 24 19.02 -1.44 -3.36
C MET A 24 19.06 0.09 -3.28
N ILE A 25 20.25 0.70 -3.33
CA ILE A 25 20.40 2.16 -3.23
C ILE A 25 19.82 2.84 -4.48
N GLU A 26 20.23 2.41 -5.68
CA GLU A 26 19.72 2.96 -6.94
C GLU A 26 18.20 2.75 -7.08
N LEU A 27 17.71 1.60 -6.62
CA LEU A 27 16.29 1.30 -6.61
C LEU A 27 15.51 2.20 -5.65
N ALA A 28 16.03 2.45 -4.45
CA ALA A 28 15.43 3.36 -3.48
C ALA A 28 15.37 4.79 -4.03
N GLU A 29 16.45 5.30 -4.63
CA GLU A 29 16.47 6.62 -5.27
C GLU A 29 15.45 6.73 -6.41
N SER A 30 15.38 5.70 -7.26
CA SER A 30 14.44 5.65 -8.38
C SER A 30 12.99 5.70 -7.90
N ILE A 31 12.67 4.98 -6.82
CA ILE A 31 11.34 4.98 -6.20
C ILE A 31 11.03 6.35 -5.56
N ALA A 32 11.99 6.94 -4.83
CA ALA A 32 11.84 8.27 -4.24
C ALA A 32 11.56 9.33 -5.32
N ARG A 33 12.37 9.35 -6.39
CA ARG A 33 12.18 10.26 -7.53
C ARG A 33 10.87 10.02 -8.24
N ALA A 34 10.44 8.77 -8.43
CA ALA A 34 9.13 8.45 -9.01
C ALA A 34 7.98 8.98 -8.14
N ALA A 35 8.15 8.99 -6.81
CA ALA A 35 7.19 9.60 -5.89
C ALA A 35 7.32 11.14 -5.88
N GLY A 36 8.32 11.71 -6.56
CA GLY A 36 8.70 13.13 -6.59
C GLY A 36 9.33 13.62 -5.29
N ILE A 37 9.96 12.71 -4.56
CA ILE A 37 10.69 12.97 -3.32
C ILE A 37 12.18 13.06 -3.70
N GLU A 38 12.85 14.12 -3.27
CA GLU A 38 14.30 14.23 -3.46
C GLU A 38 15.00 13.16 -2.62
N PRO A 39 16.04 12.47 -3.13
CA PRO A 39 16.69 11.37 -2.40
C PRO A 39 17.13 11.72 -0.98
N LYS A 40 17.64 12.94 -0.77
CA LYS A 40 18.01 13.48 0.55
C LYS A 40 16.85 13.51 1.56
N ASP A 41 15.63 13.71 1.09
CA ASP A 41 14.42 13.81 1.94
C ASP A 41 13.84 12.41 2.26
N ALA A 42 14.37 11.37 1.63
CA ALA A 42 14.01 9.96 1.82
C ALA A 42 15.07 9.17 2.60
N GLU A 43 16.14 9.80 3.10
CA GLU A 43 17.25 9.12 3.81
C GLU A 43 16.79 8.35 5.06
N ASP A 44 15.77 8.86 5.74
CA ASP A 44 15.17 8.21 6.92
C ASP A 44 14.19 7.08 6.56
N ASP A 45 13.84 6.94 5.28
CA ASP A 45 12.91 5.91 4.82
C ASP A 45 13.65 4.58 4.62
N ILE A 46 13.05 3.48 5.08
CA ILE A 46 13.67 2.15 4.97
C ILE A 46 13.06 1.42 3.77
N PHE A 47 13.91 1.06 2.80
CA PHE A 47 13.54 0.26 1.63
C PHE A 47 14.04 -1.18 1.79
N SER A 48 13.13 -2.15 1.65
CA SER A 48 13.45 -3.57 1.80
C SER A 48 12.78 -4.40 0.72
N ALA A 49 13.57 -5.01 -0.16
CA ALA A 49 13.05 -5.96 -1.15
C ALA A 49 12.73 -7.32 -0.51
N ASN A 50 11.56 -7.87 -0.84
CA ASN A 50 11.15 -9.23 -0.52
C ASN A 50 11.01 -10.02 -1.82
N VAL A 51 12.08 -10.74 -2.17
CA VAL A 51 12.15 -11.61 -3.35
C VAL A 51 11.07 -12.70 -3.32
N LYS A 52 10.82 -13.31 -2.17
CA LYS A 52 9.82 -14.40 -2.07
C LYS A 52 8.40 -13.91 -2.39
N GLN A 53 8.06 -12.69 -1.97
CA GLN A 53 6.75 -12.08 -2.22
C GLN A 53 6.72 -11.18 -3.46
N GLN A 54 7.83 -11.09 -4.20
CA GLN A 54 8.00 -10.25 -5.39
C GLN A 54 7.53 -8.80 -5.14
N SER A 55 7.99 -8.22 -4.02
CA SER A 55 7.55 -6.90 -3.56
C SER A 55 8.66 -6.13 -2.87
N ILE A 56 8.48 -4.82 -2.73
CA ILE A 56 9.35 -3.91 -1.98
C ILE A 56 8.52 -3.31 -0.85
N LEU A 57 9.04 -3.38 0.37
CA LEU A 57 8.49 -2.70 1.53
C LEU A 57 9.21 -1.37 1.70
N ILE A 58 8.44 -0.30 1.90
CA ILE A 58 8.93 1.02 2.27
C ILE A 58 8.36 1.31 3.65
N ALA A 59 9.20 1.74 4.60
CA ALA A 59 8.75 2.23 5.89
C ALA A 59 9.17 3.69 6.06
N THR A 60 8.21 4.57 6.31
CA THR A 60 8.43 6.00 6.47
C THR A 60 7.70 6.53 7.70
N THR A 61 8.28 7.49 8.40
CA THR A 61 7.62 8.21 9.51
C THR A 61 6.88 9.46 9.05
N SER A 62 6.98 9.80 7.76
CA SER A 62 6.29 10.94 7.16
C SER A 62 5.00 10.50 6.48
N GLU A 63 3.86 10.95 7.00
CA GLU A 63 2.55 10.70 6.40
C GLU A 63 2.47 11.20 4.96
N GLU A 64 3.10 12.35 4.66
CA GLU A 64 3.12 12.91 3.31
C GLU A 64 3.91 12.01 2.35
N ARG A 65 5.09 11.52 2.74
CA ARG A 65 5.86 10.58 1.91
C ARG A 65 5.11 9.26 1.76
N GLY A 66 4.49 8.76 2.82
CA GLY A 66 3.67 7.55 2.80
C GLY A 66 2.53 7.61 1.78
N ARG A 67 1.79 8.73 1.75
CA ARG A 67 0.77 9.00 0.72
C ARG A 67 1.34 9.00 -0.69
N ARG A 68 2.48 9.66 -0.90
CA ARG A 68 3.13 9.75 -2.23
C ARG A 68 3.63 8.39 -2.72
N TYR A 69 4.25 7.59 -1.87
CA TYR A 69 4.62 6.21 -2.21
C TYR A 69 3.40 5.35 -2.52
N SER A 70 2.30 5.53 -1.79
CA SER A 70 1.09 4.70 -1.90
C SER A 70 0.35 4.86 -3.23
N ILE A 71 0.51 5.99 -3.93
CA ILE A 71 -0.16 6.27 -5.20
C ILE A 71 0.70 5.99 -6.43
N LEU A 72 1.94 5.49 -6.24
CA LEU A 72 2.84 5.16 -7.35
C LEU A 72 2.24 4.16 -8.33
N ARG A 73 2.41 4.47 -9.63
CA ARG A 73 1.96 3.63 -10.76
C ARG A 73 3.09 3.20 -11.67
N THR A 74 4.18 3.96 -11.71
CA THR A 74 5.35 3.68 -12.54
C THR A 74 6.62 4.07 -11.79
N VAL A 75 7.72 3.37 -12.07
CA VAL A 75 9.07 3.71 -11.61
C VAL A 75 10.00 3.62 -12.81
N LEU A 76 10.81 4.65 -13.04
CA LEU A 76 11.89 4.61 -14.03
C LEU A 76 13.11 3.94 -13.39
N TYR A 77 13.55 2.82 -13.92
CA TYR A 77 14.72 2.10 -13.42
C TYR A 77 15.50 1.54 -14.61
N ASP A 78 16.81 1.77 -14.63
CA ASP A 78 17.69 1.34 -15.75
C ASP A 78 17.16 1.75 -17.14
N ASN A 79 16.70 3.00 -17.26
CA ASN A 79 16.04 3.56 -18.46
C ASN A 79 14.75 2.85 -18.91
N GLU A 80 14.18 1.95 -18.10
CA GLU A 80 12.90 1.28 -18.36
C GLU A 80 11.80 1.84 -17.46
N ASN A 81 10.63 2.14 -18.03
CA ASN A 81 9.43 2.48 -17.27
C ASN A 81 8.74 1.21 -16.81
N ILE A 82 8.80 0.94 -15.51
CA ILE A 82 8.25 -0.27 -14.91
C ILE A 82 6.95 0.09 -14.22
N GLU A 83 5.85 -0.54 -14.65
CA GLU A 83 4.57 -0.41 -13.97
C GLU A 83 4.64 -1.02 -12.56
N VAL A 84 4.05 -0.33 -11.59
CA VAL A 84 3.98 -0.79 -10.20
C VAL A 84 2.57 -0.66 -9.64
N THR A 85 2.24 -1.54 -8.70
CA THR A 85 1.09 -1.38 -7.81
C THR A 85 1.60 -1.07 -6.41
N ALA A 86 1.37 0.15 -5.94
CA ALA A 86 1.66 0.54 -4.57
C ALA A 86 0.39 0.56 -3.71
N TYR A 87 0.51 0.22 -2.43
CA TYR A 87 -0.55 0.38 -1.45
C TYR A 87 0.01 0.33 -0.01
N PRO A 88 -0.61 1.03 0.95
CA PRO A 88 -0.22 0.93 2.35
C PRO A 88 -0.52 -0.46 2.90
N THR A 89 0.38 -0.98 3.74
CA THR A 89 0.09 -2.18 4.52
C THR A 89 -1.04 -1.93 5.49
N MET A 90 -1.68 -3.01 5.89
CA MET A 90 -2.74 -2.94 6.88
C MET A 90 -2.10 -2.84 8.27
N PRO A 91 -2.63 -2.00 9.17
CA PRO A 91 -2.20 -1.97 10.57
C PRO A 91 -2.18 -3.38 11.16
N GLU A 92 -1.20 -3.65 12.03
CA GLU A 92 -1.07 -4.98 12.65
C GLU A 92 -2.20 -5.20 13.68
N ASP A 93 -2.64 -4.15 14.36
CA ASP A 93 -3.64 -4.16 15.42
C ASP A 93 -5.07 -3.88 14.92
N CYS A 94 -5.48 -4.46 13.79
CA CYS A 94 -6.82 -4.27 13.24
C CYS A 94 -7.54 -5.60 12.89
N GLY A 95 -8.85 -5.60 13.11
CA GLY A 95 -9.77 -6.67 12.72
C GLY A 95 -10.00 -6.64 11.21
N LYS A 96 -10.03 -7.82 10.59
CA LYS A 96 -10.07 -7.97 9.13
C LYS A 96 -11.29 -8.75 8.70
N GLY A 97 -12.25 -8.09 8.05
CA GLY A 97 -13.44 -8.72 7.50
C GLY A 97 -13.41 -8.75 5.97
N VAL A 98 -13.83 -9.85 5.36
CA VAL A 98 -14.03 -9.93 3.91
C VAL A 98 -15.52 -9.87 3.62
N VAL A 99 -15.92 -9.01 2.69
CA VAL A 99 -17.30 -8.92 2.19
C VAL A 99 -17.29 -9.26 0.70
N HIS A 100 -18.19 -10.14 0.30
CA HIS A 100 -18.34 -10.61 -1.08
C HIS A 100 -19.50 -9.87 -1.79
N ASP A 101 -19.62 -10.11 -3.09
CA ASP A 101 -20.70 -9.57 -3.95
C ASP A 101 -20.84 -8.04 -3.96
N VAL A 102 -19.73 -7.32 -3.77
CA VAL A 102 -19.69 -5.86 -3.86
C VAL A 102 -19.63 -5.40 -5.34
N PRO A 103 -20.57 -4.56 -5.80
CA PRO A 103 -20.57 -4.06 -7.18
C PRO A 103 -19.25 -3.39 -7.58
N LEU A 104 -18.84 -3.60 -8.83
CA LEU A 104 -17.56 -3.10 -9.35
C LEU A 104 -17.54 -1.60 -9.62
N HIS A 105 -18.71 -0.96 -9.76
CA HIS A 105 -18.82 0.48 -10.03
C HIS A 105 -18.48 1.36 -8.81
N TYR A 106 -18.35 0.78 -7.61
CA TYR A 106 -17.94 1.52 -6.43
C TYR A 106 -16.42 1.53 -6.25
N SER A 107 -15.87 2.73 -6.08
CA SER A 107 -14.50 2.98 -5.62
C SER A 107 -14.31 2.60 -4.15
N ASN A 108 -13.05 2.48 -3.70
CA ASN A 108 -12.75 2.15 -2.30
C ASN A 108 -13.22 3.29 -1.37
N GLU A 109 -13.08 4.54 -1.82
CA GLU A 109 -13.48 5.75 -1.12
C GLU A 109 -15.00 5.79 -0.92
N GLU A 110 -15.78 5.53 -1.98
CA GLU A 110 -17.24 5.47 -1.89
C GLU A 110 -17.73 4.34 -0.98
N LEU A 111 -17.07 3.18 -1.03
CA LEU A 111 -17.39 2.06 -0.13
C LEU A 111 -17.14 2.42 1.32
N LEU A 112 -15.98 3.02 1.62
CA LEU A 112 -15.62 3.46 2.95
C LEU A 112 -16.62 4.49 3.49
N GLU A 113 -16.98 5.49 2.68
CA GLU A 113 -17.96 6.49 3.07
C GLU A 113 -19.33 5.86 3.35
N ARG A 114 -19.81 4.97 2.47
CA ARG A 114 -21.08 4.26 2.65
C ARG A 114 -21.11 3.43 3.93
N ILE A 115 -20.02 2.76 4.26
CA ILE A 115 -19.91 1.98 5.50
C ILE A 115 -19.92 2.92 6.72
N ARG A 116 -19.18 4.02 6.68
CA ARG A 116 -19.12 5.00 7.79
C ARG A 116 -20.41 5.79 7.99
N ARG A 117 -21.26 5.94 6.96
CA ARG A 117 -22.54 6.66 7.07
C ARG A 117 -23.54 6.01 8.05
N ARG A 118 -23.44 4.71 8.31
CA ARG A 118 -24.31 4.05 9.30
C ARG A 118 -23.67 4.13 10.68
N LYS A 119 -24.28 4.87 11.61
CA LYS A 119 -23.79 5.03 13.00
C LYS A 119 -23.67 3.71 13.78
N GLU A 120 -24.44 2.69 13.39
CA GLU A 120 -24.43 1.36 13.99
C GLU A 120 -23.22 0.53 13.54
N ASN A 121 -22.58 0.89 12.43
CA ASN A 121 -21.42 0.16 11.96
C ASN A 121 -20.21 0.44 12.86
N PRO A 122 -19.36 -0.57 13.11
CA PRO A 122 -18.12 -0.38 13.84
C PRO A 122 -17.20 0.60 13.10
N THR A 123 -16.30 1.22 13.84
CA THR A 123 -15.29 2.10 13.26
C THR A 123 -14.45 1.32 12.23
N VAL A 124 -14.47 1.80 10.99
CA VAL A 124 -13.69 1.25 9.89
C VAL A 124 -12.52 2.16 9.57
N LEU A 125 -11.31 1.62 9.66
CA LEU A 125 -10.05 2.28 9.33
C LEU A 125 -9.86 2.39 7.81
N GLY A 126 -10.30 1.38 7.06
CA GLY A 126 -10.14 1.38 5.61
C GLY A 126 -10.87 0.25 4.90
N VAL A 127 -11.01 0.41 3.58
CA VAL A 127 -11.63 -0.57 2.69
C VAL A 127 -10.76 -0.72 1.46
N ARG A 128 -10.55 -1.97 1.00
CA ARG A 128 -9.81 -2.24 -0.23
C ARG A 128 -10.38 -3.44 -0.97
N ARG A 129 -10.64 -3.27 -2.27
CA ARG A 129 -10.96 -4.39 -3.16
C ARG A 129 -9.81 -5.38 -3.30
N LEU A 130 -10.09 -6.68 -3.22
CA LEU A 130 -9.11 -7.77 -3.34
C LEU A 130 -8.76 -8.08 -4.81
N GLY A 131 -8.51 -7.04 -5.60
CA GLY A 131 -8.22 -7.11 -7.04
C GLY A 131 -9.13 -6.21 -7.86
N ALA A 132 -8.64 -5.70 -8.99
CA ALA A 132 -9.33 -4.69 -9.81
C ALA A 132 -10.76 -5.12 -10.23
N ALA A 133 -10.94 -6.38 -10.62
CA ALA A 133 -12.23 -6.95 -11.02
C ALA A 133 -12.89 -7.83 -9.94
N SER A 134 -12.39 -7.79 -8.70
CA SER A 134 -12.92 -8.65 -7.62
C SER A 134 -14.20 -8.08 -7.02
N LYS A 135 -15.24 -8.90 -6.90
CA LYS A 135 -16.43 -8.57 -6.10
C LYS A 135 -16.19 -8.68 -4.59
N SER A 136 -14.97 -9.02 -4.17
CA SER A 136 -14.62 -9.13 -2.75
C SER A 136 -13.83 -7.90 -2.29
N ILE A 137 -14.21 -7.36 -1.14
CA ILE A 137 -13.52 -6.26 -0.47
C ILE A 137 -13.04 -6.72 0.90
N LEU A 138 -11.94 -6.14 1.34
CA LEU A 138 -11.41 -6.28 2.69
C LEU A 138 -11.68 -5.00 3.46
N ILE A 139 -12.29 -5.15 4.63
CA ILE A 139 -12.62 -4.08 5.56
C ILE A 139 -11.68 -4.19 6.76
N LEU A 140 -11.11 -3.06 7.16
CA LEU A 140 -10.28 -2.93 8.35
C LEU A 140 -11.07 -2.26 9.46
N PHE A 141 -11.26 -2.95 10.57
CA PHE A 141 -11.92 -2.42 11.76
C PHE A 141 -10.88 -1.86 12.73
N GLU A 142 -11.26 -0.82 13.47
CA GLU A 142 -10.42 -0.27 14.56
C GLU A 142 -10.18 -1.30 15.67
N ASP A 143 -11.20 -2.11 15.98
CA ASP A 143 -11.09 -3.22 16.93
C ASP A 143 -10.18 -4.33 16.39
N GLN A 144 -9.41 -4.98 17.28
CA GLN A 144 -8.53 -6.10 16.93
C GLN A 144 -9.26 -7.34 16.37
N LYS A 145 -10.58 -7.44 16.55
CA LYS A 145 -11.40 -8.56 16.07
C LYS A 145 -12.52 -8.03 15.19
N VAL A 146 -12.94 -8.85 14.23
CA VAL A 146 -14.14 -8.55 13.44
C VAL A 146 -15.34 -8.49 14.39
N PRO A 147 -16.07 -7.37 14.45
CA PRO A 147 -17.23 -7.23 15.31
C PRO A 147 -18.30 -8.28 14.96
N ARG A 148 -18.89 -8.87 16.00
CA ARG A 148 -19.97 -9.86 15.90
C ARG A 148 -21.20 -9.27 16.59
N TRP A 149 -22.07 -8.64 15.83
CA TRP A 149 -23.34 -8.12 16.31
C TRP A 149 -24.39 -8.29 15.22
#